data_AF-A0A3D4QCD3-F1
#
_entry.id   AF-A0A3D4QCD3-F1
#
_cell.length_a   1.000
_cell.length_b   1.000
_cell.length_c   1.000
_cell.angle_alpha   90.00
_cell.angle_beta   90.00
_cell.angle_gamma   90.00
#
_symmetry.space_group_name_H-M   'P 1'
#
loop_
_entity.id
_entity.type
_entity.pdbx_description
1 polymer ?
#
loop_
_entity_poly.entity_id
_entity_poly.type
_entity_poly.pdbx_seq_one_letter_code
_entity_poly.pdbx_strand_id
1 'polypeptide(L)'
;AMISLIIYPIEGHWVWGGGWLSAMGFHDFAGSAAVHMTGGLIACLGAWMLGPRIGKYDRNGKARAIPGHNMTAAALGVFILWFCW
;
A
#
# COMPACT_ATOMS: atom_id res chain seq x y z
N ALA A 1 -13.54 -5.65 2.78
CA ALA A 1 -13.87 -7.02 3.21
C ALA A 1 -12.71 -7.98 2.95
N MET A 2 -12.33 -8.25 1.69
CA MET A 2 -11.27 -9.24 1.37
C MET A 2 -9.92 -8.97 2.06
N ILE A 3 -9.43 -7.73 2.01
CA ILE A 3 -8.14 -7.39 2.63
C ILE A 3 -8.22 -7.57 4.15
N SER A 4 -9.21 -6.93 4.80
CA SER A 4 -9.30 -6.87 6.26
C SER A 4 -9.72 -8.16 6.95
N LEU A 5 -10.51 -9.02 6.29
CA LEU A 5 -11.03 -10.27 6.89
C LEU A 5 -10.21 -11.51 6.53
N ILE A 6 -9.50 -11.48 5.40
CA ILE A 6 -8.80 -12.66 4.89
C ILE A 6 -7.31 -12.39 4.79
N ILE A 7 -6.90 -11.42 3.96
CA ILE A 7 -5.47 -11.23 3.65
C ILE A 7 -4.69 -10.81 4.90
N TYR A 8 -5.08 -9.69 5.51
CA TYR A 8 -4.34 -9.09 6.63
C TYR A 8 -4.30 -9.97 7.89
N PRO A 9 -5.39 -10.60 8.35
CA PRO A 9 -5.32 -11.47 9.53
C PRO A 9 -4.45 -12.72 9.32
N ILE A 10 -4.47 -13.30 8.12
CA ILE A 10 -3.69 -14.52 7.81
C ILE A 10 -2.20 -14.20 7.78
N GLU A 11 -1.80 -13.18 7.00
CA GLU A 11 -0.38 -12.84 6.87
C GLU A 11 0.18 -12.16 8.12
N GLY A 12 -0.63 -11.35 8.81
CA GLY A 12 -0.30 -10.81 10.12
C GLY A 12 -0.07 -11.91 11.16
N HIS A 13 -0.81 -13.03 11.11
CA HIS A 13 -0.52 -14.18 11.95
C HIS A 13 0.83 -14.83 11.63
N TRP A 14 1.21 -14.92 10.34
CA TRP A 14 2.52 -15.44 9.95
C TRP A 14 3.67 -14.61 10.54
N VAL A 15 3.54 -13.28 10.53
CA VAL A 15 4.59 -12.32 10.93
C VAL A 15 4.60 -12.06 12.44
N TRP A 16 3.45 -11.80 13.06
CA TRP A 16 3.34 -11.38 14.46
C TRP A 16 2.60 -12.35 15.38
N GLY A 17 1.78 -13.23 14.81
CA GLY A 17 0.93 -14.15 15.59
C GLY A 17 1.60 -15.46 16.00
N GLY A 18 2.93 -15.57 15.88
CA GLY A 18 3.66 -16.83 16.13
C GLY A 18 3.58 -17.84 15.00
N GLY A 19 3.20 -17.42 13.78
CA GLY A 19 3.20 -18.28 12.61
C GLY A 19 4.61 -18.55 12.05
N TRP A 20 4.66 -19.17 10.88
CA TRP A 20 5.89 -19.75 10.33
C TRP A 20 7.00 -18.71 10.04
N LEU A 21 6.68 -17.50 9.57
CA LEU A 21 7.69 -16.45 9.36
C LEU A 21 8.32 -16.03 10.69
N SER A 22 7.49 -15.78 11.71
CA SER A 22 7.93 -15.50 13.07
C SER A 22 8.84 -16.61 13.61
N ALA A 23 8.46 -17.88 13.42
CA ALA A 23 9.25 -19.04 13.87
C ALA A 23 10.61 -19.18 13.16
N MET A 24 10.74 -18.67 11.93
CA MET A 24 12.02 -18.59 11.21
C MET A 24 12.88 -17.38 11.63
N GLY A 25 12.42 -16.55 12.57
CA GLY A 25 13.13 -15.35 13.02
C GLY A 25 12.93 -14.13 12.12
N PHE A 26 11.89 -14.12 11.26
CA PHE A 26 11.52 -12.93 10.51
C PHE A 26 11.15 -11.79 11.47
N HIS A 27 11.73 -10.62 11.24
CA HIS A 27 11.54 -9.46 12.10
C HIS A 27 10.89 -8.31 11.33
N ASP A 28 9.68 -7.95 11.76
CA ASP A 28 8.98 -6.76 11.32
C ASP A 28 8.47 -6.03 12.57
N PHE A 29 9.10 -4.93 12.95
CA PHE A 29 8.82 -4.25 14.23
C PHE A 29 7.44 -3.58 14.24
N ALA A 30 7.07 -2.90 13.16
CA ALA A 30 5.90 -2.03 13.10
C ALA A 30 5.08 -2.13 11.80
N GLY A 31 5.38 -3.10 10.93
CA GLY A 31 4.52 -3.44 9.80
C GLY A 31 5.07 -2.99 8.47
N SER A 32 6.40 -2.89 8.33
CA SER A 32 7.02 -2.62 7.02
C SER A 32 6.60 -3.66 5.99
N ALA A 33 6.53 -4.93 6.38
CA ALA A 33 5.99 -5.99 5.55
C ALA A 33 4.48 -6.15 5.76
N ALA A 34 4.06 -6.43 7.00
CA ALA A 34 2.68 -6.82 7.33
C ALA A 34 1.62 -5.72 7.07
N VAL A 35 2.03 -4.45 6.95
CA VAL A 35 1.10 -3.35 6.64
C VAL A 35 1.45 -2.70 5.30
N HIS A 36 2.68 -2.20 5.15
CA HIS A 36 3.06 -1.38 4.01
C HIS A 36 3.31 -2.19 2.73
N MET A 37 4.09 -3.28 2.80
CA MET A 37 4.33 -4.12 1.64
C MET A 37 3.05 -4.81 1.17
N THR A 38 2.25 -5.38 2.09
CA THR A 38 0.97 -6.00 1.75
C THR A 38 0.02 -5.01 1.08
N GLY A 39 -0.21 -3.85 1.71
CA GLY A 39 -1.05 -2.79 1.14
C GLY A 39 -0.53 -2.30 -0.22
N GLY A 40 0.79 -2.11 -0.34
CA GLY A 40 1.45 -1.66 -1.57
C GLY A 40 1.33 -2.67 -2.72
N LEU A 41 1.53 -3.96 -2.47
CA LEU A 41 1.37 -5.01 -3.47
C LEU A 41 -0.08 -5.11 -3.95
N ILE A 42 -1.04 -5.09 -3.02
CA ILE A 42 -2.46 -5.15 -3.37
C ILE A 42 -2.85 -3.92 -4.21
N ALA A 43 -2.38 -2.73 -3.84
CA ALA A 43 -2.62 -1.51 -4.61
C ALA A 43 -1.98 -1.57 -6.00
N CYS A 44 -0.76 -2.11 -6.11
CA CYS A 44 -0.05 -2.29 -7.39
C CYS A 44 -0.80 -3.27 -8.31
N LEU A 45 -1.16 -4.45 -7.81
CA LEU A 45 -1.91 -5.45 -8.55
C LEU A 45 -3.30 -4.92 -8.95
N GLY A 46 -4.00 -4.24 -8.04
CA GLY A 46 -5.29 -3.61 -8.32
C GLY A 46 -5.20 -2.55 -9.40
N ALA A 47 -4.18 -1.69 -9.36
CA ALA A 47 -3.94 -0.69 -10.40
C ALA A 47 -3.58 -1.33 -11.74
N TRP A 48 -2.80 -2.41 -11.74
CA TRP A 48 -2.44 -3.15 -12.95
C TRP A 48 -3.67 -3.81 -13.59
N MET A 49 -4.51 -4.47 -12.80
CA MET A 49 -5.74 -5.12 -13.27
C MET A 49 -6.77 -4.11 -13.80
N LEU A 50 -6.92 -2.96 -13.13
CA LEU A 50 -7.84 -1.91 -13.55
C LEU A 50 -7.36 -1.17 -14.81
N GLY A 51 -6.04 -1.06 -14.96
CA GLY A 51 -5.40 -0.29 -16.03
C GLY A 51 -5.30 1.20 -15.71
N PRO A 52 -4.63 1.96 -16.60
CA PRO A 52 -4.33 3.36 -16.36
C PRO A 52 -5.55 4.27 -16.56
N ARG A 53 -5.56 5.39 -15.83
CA ARG A 53 -6.58 6.44 -16.02
C ARG A 53 -6.57 6.95 -17.47
N ILE A 54 -7.75 7.28 -17.99
CA ILE A 54 -7.91 7.89 -19.32
C ILE A 54 -7.06 9.17 -19.39
N GLY A 55 -6.27 9.29 -20.46
CA GLY A 55 -5.37 10.43 -20.66
C GLY A 55 -4.07 10.39 -19.84
N LYS A 56 -3.82 9.34 -19.03
CA LYS A 56 -2.56 9.19 -18.30
C LYS A 56 -1.36 9.01 -19.23
N TYR A 57 -1.54 8.36 -20.37
CA TYR A 57 -0.52 8.16 -21.40
C TYR A 57 -1.01 8.75 -22.73
N ASP A 58 -0.11 9.38 -23.48
CA ASP A 58 -0.41 9.84 -24.85
C ASP A 58 -0.32 8.70 -25.88
N ARG A 59 -0.53 9.03 -27.16
CA ARG A 59 -0.50 8.03 -28.25
C ARG A 59 0.87 7.36 -28.43
N ASN A 60 1.94 7.98 -27.94
CA ASN A 60 3.30 7.44 -27.98
C ASN A 60 3.68 6.74 -26.66
N GLY A 61 2.72 6.56 -25.75
CA GLY A 61 2.94 5.94 -24.44
C GLY A 61 3.62 6.85 -23.42
N LYS A 62 3.84 8.14 -23.72
CA LYS A 62 4.49 9.05 -22.78
C LYS A 62 3.53 9.42 -21.66
N ALA A 63 4.02 9.35 -20.42
CA ALA A 63 3.25 9.70 -19.24
C ALA A 63 2.92 11.20 -19.20
N ARG A 64 1.66 11.52 -18.92
CA ARG A 64 1.17 12.87 -18.64
C ARG A 64 0.96 13.05 -17.14
N ALA A 65 1.30 14.24 -16.63
CA ALA A 65 1.02 14.60 -15.25
C ALA A 65 -0.48 14.83 -15.06
N ILE A 66 -1.03 14.29 -13.98
CA ILE A 66 -2.38 14.59 -13.50
C ILE A 66 -2.16 15.24 -12.14
N PRO A 67 -2.19 16.59 -12.05
CA PRO A 67 -1.81 17.31 -10.84
C PRO A 67 -2.80 17.03 -9.69
N GLY A 68 -2.32 17.19 -8.46
CA GLY A 68 -3.16 17.15 -7.27
C GLY A 68 -4.19 18.28 -7.29
N HIS A 69 -5.38 18.01 -6.77
CA HIS A 69 -6.49 18.97 -6.77
C HIS A 69 -6.47 19.92 -5.57
N ASN A 70 -5.73 19.61 -4.50
CA ASN A 70 -5.63 20.43 -3.29
C ASN A 70 -4.30 20.19 -2.56
N MET A 71 -3.40 21.18 -2.60
CA MET A 71 -2.06 21.05 -2.00
C MET A 71 -2.08 21.22 -0.47
N THR A 72 -2.98 22.05 0.07
CA THR A 72 -3.14 22.24 1.52
C THR A 72 -3.59 20.93 2.18
N ALA A 73 -4.53 20.22 1.57
CA ALA A 73 -4.99 18.92 2.06
C ALA A 73 -3.88 17.86 2.00
N ALA A 74 -3.06 17.87 0.93
CA ALA A 74 -1.91 16.97 0.83
C ALA A 74 -0.88 17.24 1.95
N ALA A 75 -0.54 18.51 2.19
CA ALA A 75 0.38 18.88 3.26
C ALA A 75 -0.16 18.51 4.66
N LEU A 76 -1.44 18.76 4.92
CA LEU A 76 -2.09 18.35 6.18
C LEU A 76 -2.08 16.83 6.34
N GLY A 77 -2.38 16.08 5.28
CA GLY A 77 -2.32 14.62 5.29
C GLY A 77 -0.93 14.07 5.61
N VAL A 78 0.12 14.64 4.99
CA VAL A 78 1.51 14.28 5.29
C VAL A 78 1.86 14.61 6.74
N PHE A 79 1.43 15.76 7.26
CA PHE A 79 1.67 16.13 8.66
C PHE A 79 1.04 15.12 9.63
N ILE A 80 -0.22 14.72 9.40
CA ILE A 80 -0.91 13.73 10.24
C ILE A 80 -0.22 12.37 10.15
N LEU A 81 0.12 11.92 8.94
CA LEU A 81 0.83 10.65 8.75
C LEU A 81 2.19 10.66 9.44
N TRP A 82 2.96 11.74 9.32
CA TRP A 82 4.25 11.84 9.98
C TRP A 82 4.13 11.93 11.50
N PHE A 83 3.14 12.65 12.02
CA PHE A 83 2.94 12.81 13.46
C PHE A 83 2.52 11.50 14.15
N CYS A 84 1.73 10.67 13.47
CA CYS A 84 1.16 9.44 14.03
C CYS A 84 1.99 8.16 13.74
N TRP A 85 3.14 8.28 13.10
CA TRP A 85 3.94 7.17 12.58
C TRP A 85 5.34 7.19 13.18
#